data_AF-A0A357KWP8-F1
#
_entry.id   AF-A0A357KWP8-F1
#
_cell.length_a   1.000
_cell.length_b   1.000
_cell.length_c   1.000
_cell.angle_alpha   90.00
_cell.angle_beta   90.00
_cell.angle_gamma   90.00
#
_symmetry.space_group_name_H-M   'P 1'
#
loop_
_entity.id
_entity.type
_entity.pdbx_description
1 polymer ?
#
loop_
_entity_poly.entity_id
_entity_poly.type
_entity_poly.pdbx_seq_one_letter_code
_entity_poly.pdbx_strand_id
1 'polypeptide(L)'
;NAYTELNDPDVQEQKFRQQLAGLDEEESTFRNLDEDFLFALKVGMPPAGGLGIGIDRLCMVMLNQRSIRDVVLFPLMRPEGHAEG
;
A
#
# COMPACT_ATOMS: atom_id res chain seq x y z
N ASN A 1 1.68 -10.58 -3.46
CA ASN A 1 2.80 -10.07 -2.65
C ASN A 1 2.87 -10.87 -1.37
N ALA A 2 4.01 -11.47 -1.05
CA ALA A 2 4.22 -12.18 0.21
C ALA A 2 5.68 -12.05 0.63
N TYR A 3 5.95 -11.91 1.92
CA TYR A 3 7.29 -11.75 2.46
C TYR A 3 7.34 -12.18 3.93
N THR A 4 8.52 -12.58 4.40
CA THR A 4 8.78 -12.65 5.84
C THR A 4 8.85 -11.22 6.36
N GLU A 5 8.08 -10.91 7.40
CA GLU A 5 8.04 -9.59 8.00
C GLU A 5 9.41 -9.26 8.60
N LEU A 6 9.86 -8.02 8.36
CA LEU A 6 11.06 -7.51 9.02
C LEU A 6 10.68 -7.11 10.44
N ASN A 7 11.11 -7.91 11.41
CA ASN A 7 10.82 -7.69 12.83
C ASN A 7 12.02 -7.10 13.61
N ASP A 8 13.15 -6.84 12.96
CA ASP A 8 14.30 -6.14 13.56
C ASP A 8 14.06 -4.63 13.51
N PRO A 9 13.85 -3.97 14.68
CA PRO A 9 13.50 -2.55 14.72
C PRO A 9 14.64 -1.64 14.25
N ASP A 10 15.90 -2.01 14.45
CA ASP A 10 17.04 -1.15 14.07
C ASP A 10 17.23 -1.17 12.55
N VAL A 11 17.08 -2.34 11.94
CA VAL A 11 17.09 -2.48 10.47
C VAL A 11 15.88 -1.76 9.85
N GLN A 12 14.70 -1.86 10.48
CA GLN A 12 13.51 -1.16 9.99
C GLN A 12 13.68 0.37 10.06
N GLU A 13 14.22 0.89 11.16
CA GLU A 13 14.50 2.31 11.33
C GLU A 13 15.51 2.81 10.29
N GLN A 14 16.57 2.05 10.02
CA GLN A 14 17.54 2.38 8.97
C GLN A 14 16.87 2.47 7.59
N LYS A 15 15.98 1.52 7.26
CA LYS A 15 15.26 1.54 5.98
C LYS A 15 14.34 2.73 5.86
N PHE A 16 13.60 3.08 6.92
CA PHE A 16 12.79 4.29 6.91
C PHE A 16 13.64 5.55 6.69
N ARG A 17 14.76 5.68 7.41
CA ARG A 17 15.68 6.82 7.21
C ARG A 17 16.22 6.90 5.78
N GLN A 18 16.52 5.78 5.15
CA GLN A 18 16.93 5.72 3.75
C GLN A 18 15.80 6.15 2.79
N GLN A 19 14.56 5.73 3.07
CA GLN A 19 13.39 6.11 2.26
C GLN A 19 13.04 7.60 2.38
N LEU A 20 13.37 8.21 3.53
CA LEU A 20 13.20 9.64 3.77
C LEU A 20 14.37 10.48 3.24
N ALA A 21 15.52 9.85 2.95
CA ALA A 21 16.67 10.56 2.42
C ALA A 21 16.42 10.99 0.97
N GLY A 22 16.49 12.30 0.70
CA GLY A 22 16.36 12.84 -0.64
C GLY A 22 14.94 13.16 -1.09
N LEU A 23 13.96 13.15 -0.18
CA LEU A 23 12.60 13.64 -0.46
C LEU A 23 12.60 15.15 -0.67
N ASP A 24 11.76 15.62 -1.61
CA ASP A 24 11.46 17.03 -1.78
C ASP A 24 10.37 17.51 -0.81
N GLU A 25 10.03 18.80 -0.85
CA GLU A 25 9.05 19.41 0.05
C GLU A 25 7.65 18.78 -0.10
N GLU A 26 7.26 18.37 -1.31
CA GLU A 26 5.97 17.74 -1.56
C GLU A 26 5.94 16.31 -0.99
N GLU A 27 6.99 15.52 -1.23
CA GLU A 27 7.09 14.16 -0.73
C GLU A 27 7.24 14.07 0.80
N SER A 28 7.96 15.01 1.41
CA SER A 28 8.14 15.09 2.87
C SER A 28 6.84 15.39 3.63
N THR A 29 5.84 15.96 2.95
CA THR A 29 4.51 16.21 3.53
C THR A 29 3.75 14.90 3.77
N PHE A 30 4.00 13.87 2.95
CA PHE A 30 3.26 12.59 2.99
C PHE A 30 4.06 11.42 3.56
N ARG A 31 5.38 11.49 3.53
CA ARG A 31 6.27 10.43 4.05
C ARG A 31 6.96 10.91 5.32
N ASN A 32 6.53 10.35 6.44
CA ASN A 32 7.11 10.60 7.75
C ASN A 32 7.58 9.29 8.37
N LEU A 33 8.50 9.40 9.33
CA LEU A 33 8.93 8.27 10.15
C LEU A 33 7.77 7.87 11.07
N ASP A 34 7.31 6.63 10.97
CA ASP A 34 6.30 6.09 11.88
C ASP A 34 6.99 5.58 13.17
N GLU A 35 7.14 6.48 14.13
CA GLU A 35 7.79 6.18 15.41
C GLU A 35 6.99 5.20 16.27
N ASP A 36 5.66 5.22 16.17
CA ASP A 36 4.78 4.32 16.91
C ASP A 36 4.91 2.89 16.39
N PHE A 37 4.99 2.71 15.07
CA PHE A 37 5.28 1.41 14.46
C PHE A 37 6.64 0.86 14.90
N LEU A 38 7.69 1.69 14.91
CA LEU A 38 9.02 1.28 15.39
C LEU A 38 9.00 0.92 16.87
N PHE A 39 8.27 1.67 17.70
CA PHE A 39 8.11 1.33 19.11
C PHE A 39 7.42 -0.03 19.28
N ALA A 40 6.36 -0.30 18.52
CA ALA A 40 5.68 -1.58 18.55
C ALA A 40 6.61 -2.76 18.20
N LEU A 41 7.50 -2.59 17.22
CA LEU A 41 8.53 -3.59 16.90
C LEU A 41 9.48 -3.83 18.07
N LYS A 42 9.91 -2.75 18.75
CA LYS A 42 10.84 -2.80 19.91
C LYS A 42 10.22 -3.49 21.13
N VAL A 43 8.89 -3.44 21.30
CA VAL A 43 8.19 -4.19 22.36
C VAL A 43 8.26 -5.71 22.11
N GLY A 44 8.46 -6.13 20.86
CA GLY A 44 8.75 -7.52 20.49
C GLY A 44 7.76 -8.06 19.47
N MET A 45 8.03 -7.81 18.19
CA MET A 45 7.30 -8.47 17.10
C MET A 45 7.84 -9.89 16.87
N PRO A 46 7.00 -10.94 16.97
CA PRO A 46 7.43 -12.30 16.68
C PRO A 46 7.75 -12.47 15.19
N PRO A 47 8.53 -13.51 14.81
CA PRO A 47 8.68 -13.88 13.41
C PRO A 47 7.30 -14.09 12.76
N ALA A 48 7.03 -13.36 11.69
CA ALA A 48 5.74 -13.37 11.00
C ALA A 48 5.92 -13.36 9.48
N GLY A 49 4.86 -13.73 8.76
CA GLY A 49 4.78 -13.62 7.31
C GLY A 49 3.59 -12.75 6.90
N GLY A 50 3.84 -11.83 5.97
CA GLY A 50 2.82 -10.98 5.36
C GLY A 50 2.35 -11.54 4.03
N LEU A 51 1.05 -11.41 3.76
CA LEU A 51 0.44 -11.80 2.48
C LEU A 51 -0.58 -10.74 2.05
N GLY A 52 -0.38 -10.20 0.85
CA GLY A 52 -1.33 -9.33 0.18
C GLY A 52 -1.85 -9.96 -1.12
N ILE A 53 -3.17 -10.11 -1.20
CA ILE A 53 -3.90 -10.60 -2.37
C ILE A 53 -4.79 -9.48 -2.90
N GLY A 54 -4.64 -9.14 -4.19
CA GLY A 54 -5.54 -8.20 -4.86
C GLY A 54 -6.83 -8.91 -5.27
N ILE A 55 -7.91 -8.67 -4.53
CA ILE A 55 -9.20 -9.36 -4.75
C ILE A 55 -9.77 -9.07 -6.14
N ASP A 56 -9.76 -7.81 -6.60
CA ASP A 56 -10.29 -7.48 -7.93
C ASP A 56 -9.52 -8.21 -9.03
N ARG A 57 -8.19 -8.26 -8.94
CA ARG A 57 -7.35 -8.98 -9.90
C ARG A 57 -7.58 -10.50 -9.84
N LEU A 58 -7.77 -11.05 -8.64
CA LEU A 58 -8.16 -12.46 -8.50
C LEU A 58 -9.49 -12.72 -9.20
N CYS A 59 -10.50 -11.87 -8.98
CA CYS A 59 -11.79 -11.96 -9.66
C CYS A 59 -11.65 -11.81 -11.18
N MET A 60 -10.83 -10.89 -11.68
CA MET A 60 -10.57 -10.72 -13.12
C MET A 60 -10.05 -12.00 -13.75
N VAL A 61 -9.10 -12.69 -13.11
CA VAL A 61 -8.58 -13.98 -13.62
C VAL A 61 -9.66 -15.06 -13.56
N MET A 62 -10.35 -15.19 -12.41
CA MET A 62 -11.37 -16.24 -12.20
C MET A 62 -12.57 -16.10 -13.13
N LEU A 63 -12.92 -14.87 -13.50
CA LEU A 63 -14.06 -14.54 -14.35
C LEU A 63 -13.65 -14.23 -15.80
N ASN A 64 -12.38 -14.42 -16.15
CA ASN A 64 -11.79 -14.13 -17.46
C ASN A 64 -12.10 -12.71 -17.99
N GLN A 65 -12.03 -11.72 -17.11
CA GLN A 65 -12.24 -10.31 -17.44
C GLN A 65 -10.91 -9.59 -17.63
N ARG A 66 -10.81 -8.75 -18.67
CA ARG A 66 -9.59 -7.98 -18.97
C ARG A 66 -9.56 -6.62 -18.29
N SER A 67 -10.72 -6.06 -17.93
CA SER A 67 -10.83 -4.77 -17.26
C SER A 67 -11.29 -4.96 -15.82
N ILE A 68 -10.69 -4.20 -14.90
CA ILE A 68 -11.12 -4.16 -13.49
C ILE A 68 -12.54 -3.62 -13.33
N ARG A 69 -13.00 -2.79 -14.27
CA ARG A 69 -14.36 -2.22 -14.26
C ARG A 69 -15.44 -3.30 -14.42
N ASP A 70 -15.10 -4.45 -14.98
CA ASP A 70 -16.04 -5.55 -15.22
C ASP A 70 -16.24 -6.42 -13.97
N VAL A 71 -15.44 -6.21 -12.92
CA VAL A 71 -15.53 -6.95 -11.64
C VAL A 71 -15.84 -6.05 -10.44
N VAL A 72 -15.98 -4.75 -10.66
CA VAL A 72 -16.38 -3.75 -9.64
C VAL A 72 -17.80 -3.29 -9.95
N LEU A 73 -18.71 -3.39 -8.98
CA LEU A 73 -20.14 -3.10 -9.19
C LEU A 73 -20.41 -1.64 -9.62
N PHE A 74 -19.68 -0.70 -9.03
CA PHE A 74 -19.76 0.74 -9.32
C PHE A 74 -18.34 1.29 -9.51
N PRO A 75 -17.71 1.09 -10.68
CA PRO A 75 -16.34 1.55 -10.89
C PRO A 75 -16.29 3.07 -11.00
N LEU A 76 -15.14 3.68 -10.67
CA LEU A 76 -14.92 5.10 -10.92
C LEU A 76 -14.98 5.37 -12.43
N MET A 77 -15.98 6.14 -12.83
CA MET A 77 -16.19 6.58 -14.21
C MET A 77 -15.86 8.07 -14.35
N ARG A 78 -15.45 8.47 -15.56
CA ARG A 78 -15.36 9.89 -15.89
C ARG A 78 -16.79 10.46 -15.87
N PRO A 79 -17.05 11.59 -15.19
CA PRO A 79 -18.33 12.26 -15.28
C PRO A 79 -18.67 12.58 -16.73
N GLU A 80 -19.90 12.33 -17.15
CA GLU A 80 -20.40 12.83 -18.42
C GLU A 80 -20.55 14.35 -18.27
N GLY A 81 -19.90 15.12 -19.14
CA GLY A 81 -19.99 16.58 -19.11
C GLY A 81 -21.46 16.98 -19.16
N HIS A 82 -21.88 17.90 -18.29
CA HIS A 82 -23.23 18.43 -18.34
C HIS A 82 -23.50 18.91 -19.77
N ALA A 83 -24.43 18.24 -20.46
CA ALA A 83 -25.12 18.86 -21.56
C ALA A 83 -25.92 20.00 -20.93
N GLU A 84 -25.35 21.19 -20.93
CA GLU A 84 -26.10 22.41 -20.64
C GLU A 84 -27.26 22.46 -21.64
N GLY A 85 -28.47 22.27 -21.10
CA GLY A 85 -29.73 22.52 -21.78
C GLY A 85 -30.28 23.87 -21.38
#